data_AF-A0A2M7AVZ9-F1
#
_entry.id   AF-A0A2M7AVZ9-F1
#
_cell.length_a   1.000
_cell.length_b   1.000
_cell.length_c   1.000
_cell.angle_alpha   90.00
_cell.angle_beta   90.00
_cell.angle_gamma   90.00
#
_symmetry.space_group_name_H-M   'P 1'
#
loop_
_entity.id
_entity.type
_entity.pdbx_description
1 polymer ?
#
loop_
_entity_poly.entity_id
_entity_poly.type
_entity_poly.pdbx_seq_one_letter_code
_entity_poly.pdbx_strand_id
1 'polypeptide(L)'
;MPNNTEKISKQELVLYEPMQKWFCSYLQNKNPNTEVIVHDVHKIYLSDFFTKADFRQDFPDYSTYRIKIDLLGIIKRRKQYELVFIEVKDGALNLSHLAQLLVYSKLVRPAQAVLISPQGLSTHLSDIVNKYHRMDMLEYVSNRKIQLSKWDRYRGAIFI
;
A
#
# COMPACT_ATOMS: atom_id res chain seq x y z
N MET A 1 -22.81 -12.61 5.44
CA MET A 1 -22.38 -11.21 5.24
C MET A 1 -22.17 -11.03 3.75
N PRO A 2 -22.94 -10.19 3.05
CA PRO A 2 -22.63 -9.90 1.64
C PRO A 2 -21.25 -9.25 1.60
N ASN A 3 -20.36 -9.77 0.74
CA ASN A 3 -19.06 -9.17 0.47
C ASN A 3 -19.30 -7.74 -0.02
N ASN A 4 -18.95 -6.76 0.80
CA ASN A 4 -18.86 -5.36 0.38
C ASN A 4 -17.62 -5.23 -0.52
N THR A 5 -17.72 -5.80 -1.71
CA THR A 5 -16.72 -5.66 -2.74
C THR A 5 -16.85 -4.22 -3.23
N GLU A 6 -16.04 -3.32 -2.68
CA GLU A 6 -15.88 -1.99 -3.25
C GLU A 6 -15.65 -2.17 -4.75
N LYS A 7 -16.59 -1.65 -5.56
CA LYS A 7 -16.49 -1.73 -7.00
C LYS A 7 -15.39 -0.76 -7.42
N ILE A 8 -14.20 -1.29 -7.68
CA ILE A 8 -13.07 -0.51 -8.18
C ILE A 8 -13.50 0.25 -9.44
N SER A 9 -13.27 1.57 -9.44
CA SER A 9 -13.68 2.43 -10.54
C SER A 9 -12.79 2.22 -11.77
N LYS A 10 -13.28 2.56 -12.96
CA LYS A 10 -12.45 2.52 -14.18
C LYS A 10 -11.27 3.49 -14.07
N GLN A 11 -11.47 4.62 -13.39
CA GLN A 11 -10.46 5.65 -13.19
C GLN A 11 -9.35 5.16 -12.26
N GLU A 12 -9.69 4.37 -11.24
CA GLU A 12 -8.74 3.77 -10.31
C GLU A 12 -7.88 2.71 -11.02
N LEU A 13 -8.49 1.83 -11.82
CA LEU A 13 -7.75 0.80 -12.58
C LEU A 13 -6.68 1.38 -13.51
N VAL A 14 -6.94 2.54 -14.12
CA VAL A 14 -5.96 3.22 -15.01
C VAL A 14 -4.74 3.73 -14.24
N LEU A 15 -4.83 3.88 -12.91
CA LEU A 15 -3.71 4.33 -12.08
C LEU A 15 -2.71 3.20 -11.75
N TYR A 16 -3.13 1.94 -11.79
CA TYR A 16 -2.33 0.83 -11.27
C TYR A 16 -1.04 0.63 -12.07
N GLU A 17 -1.10 0.53 -13.39
CA GLU A 17 0.08 0.34 -14.23
C GLU A 17 1.13 1.47 -14.07
N PRO A 18 0.79 2.77 -14.20
CA PRO A 18 1.79 3.83 -14.03
C PRO A 18 2.34 3.91 -12.60
N MET A 19 1.51 3.69 -11.57
CA MET A 19 1.98 3.67 -10.18
C MET A 19 2.87 2.46 -9.91
N GLN A 20 2.52 1.27 -10.41
CA GLN A 20 3.33 0.05 -10.28
C GLN A 20 4.74 0.28 -10.85
N LYS A 21 4.84 0.82 -12.07
CA LYS A 21 6.13 1.14 -12.70
C LYS A 21 6.92 2.14 -11.87
N TRP A 22 6.27 3.21 -11.41
CA TRP A 22 6.92 4.24 -10.61
C TRP A 22 7.40 3.70 -9.26
N PHE A 23 6.56 2.95 -8.54
CA PHE A 23 6.92 2.35 -7.25
C PHE A 23 8.04 1.33 -7.39
N CYS A 24 8.07 0.56 -8.47
CA CYS A 24 9.19 -0.34 -8.74
C CYS A 24 10.52 0.44 -8.81
N SER A 25 10.59 1.48 -9.65
CA SER A 25 11.78 2.34 -9.76
C SER A 25 12.12 3.06 -8.44
N TYR A 26 11.11 3.59 -7.76
CA TYR A 26 11.28 4.30 -6.49
C TYR A 26 11.85 3.39 -5.39
N LEU A 27 11.28 2.20 -5.22
CA LEU A 27 11.73 1.24 -4.21
C LEU A 27 13.12 0.71 -4.56
N GLN A 28 13.42 0.48 -5.84
CA GLN A 28 14.75 0.03 -6.27
C GLN A 28 15.82 1.10 -6.02
N ASN A 29 15.52 2.37 -6.30
CA ASN A 29 16.42 3.49 -6.00
C ASN A 29 16.65 3.66 -4.49
N LYS A 30 15.62 3.45 -3.66
CA LYS A 30 15.74 3.49 -2.19
C LYS A 30 16.49 2.30 -1.59
N ASN A 31 16.54 1.18 -2.31
CA ASN A 31 17.12 -0.07 -1.82
C ASN A 31 18.18 -0.57 -2.81
N PRO A 32 19.30 0.17 -2.97
CA PRO A 32 20.33 -0.20 -3.92
C PRO A 32 20.87 -1.61 -3.61
N ASN A 33 21.21 -2.36 -4.66
CA ASN A 33 21.72 -3.73 -4.58
C ASN A 33 20.73 -4.76 -3.99
N THR A 34 19.43 -4.46 -3.98
CA THR A 34 18.38 -5.42 -3.64
C THR A 34 17.49 -5.70 -4.84
N GLU A 35 16.92 -6.91 -4.87
CA GLU A 35 15.90 -7.25 -5.86
C GLU A 35 14.56 -6.68 -5.39
N VAL A 36 13.92 -5.90 -6.26
CA VAL A 36 12.64 -5.24 -6.01
C VAL A 36 11.68 -5.60 -7.13
N ILE A 37 10.47 -6.00 -6.76
CA ILE A 37 9.37 -6.19 -7.69
C ILE A 37 8.09 -5.62 -7.08
N VAL A 38 7.23 -5.06 -7.93
CA VAL A 38 5.88 -4.61 -7.54
C VAL A 38 4.88 -5.35 -8.39
N HIS A 39 3.93 -6.03 -7.73
CA HIS A 39 2.85 -6.77 -8.37
C HIS A 39 1.52 -6.03 -8.25
N ASP A 40 0.73 -6.06 -9.31
CA ASP A 40 -0.69 -5.79 -9.22
C ASP A 40 -1.41 -7.01 -8.63
N VAL A 41 -2.02 -6.85 -7.45
CA VAL A 41 -2.70 -7.93 -6.70
C VAL A 41 -4.15 -7.58 -6.30
N HIS A 42 -4.72 -6.49 -6.82
CA HIS A 42 -6.06 -5.99 -6.45
C HIS A 42 -7.20 -7.02 -6.52
N LYS A 43 -7.08 -8.03 -7.40
CA LYS A 43 -8.13 -9.04 -7.59
C LYS A 43 -8.05 -10.21 -6.61
N ILE A 44 -6.90 -10.48 -6.02
CA ILE A 44 -6.62 -11.69 -5.26
C ILE A 44 -6.43 -11.39 -3.78
N TYR A 45 -6.70 -12.38 -2.93
CA TYR A 45 -6.31 -12.28 -1.54
C TYR A 45 -4.80 -12.46 -1.40
N LEU A 46 -4.20 -11.73 -0.46
CA LEU A 46 -2.77 -11.82 -0.21
C LEU A 46 -2.35 -13.24 0.19
N SER A 47 -3.15 -13.97 0.96
CA SER A 47 -2.91 -15.39 1.27
C SER A 47 -2.81 -16.29 0.03
N ASP A 48 -3.57 -16.00 -1.04
CA ASP A 48 -3.52 -16.78 -2.28
C ASP A 48 -2.27 -16.46 -3.10
N PHE A 49 -1.81 -15.20 -3.05
CA PHE A 49 -0.51 -14.80 -3.60
C PHE A 49 0.62 -15.58 -2.92
N PHE A 50 0.65 -15.62 -1.58
CA PHE A 50 1.69 -16.29 -0.79
C PHE A 50 1.72 -17.81 -0.98
N THR A 51 0.59 -18.45 -1.28
CA THR A 51 0.54 -19.90 -1.54
C THR A 51 1.50 -20.29 -2.68
N LYS A 52 1.70 -19.40 -3.66
CA LYS A 52 2.56 -19.60 -4.83
C LYS A 52 3.95 -18.98 -4.69
N ALA A 53 4.22 -18.21 -3.62
CA ALA A 53 5.49 -17.54 -3.41
C ALA A 53 6.56 -18.51 -2.89
N ASP A 54 7.76 -18.43 -3.46
CA ASP A 54 8.94 -19.19 -3.01
C ASP A 54 9.46 -18.74 -1.63
N PHE A 55 9.15 -17.50 -1.24
CA PHE A 55 9.54 -16.91 0.04
C PHE A 55 8.48 -16.98 1.14
N ARG A 56 7.39 -17.74 0.96
CA ARG A 56 6.27 -17.81 1.95
C ARG A 56 6.69 -18.18 3.37
N GLN A 57 7.82 -18.89 3.51
CA GLN A 57 8.38 -19.30 4.81
C GLN A 57 8.80 -18.11 5.70
N ASP A 58 9.05 -16.94 5.11
CA ASP A 58 9.33 -15.70 5.85
C ASP A 58 8.06 -15.09 6.48
N PHE A 59 6.88 -15.57 6.08
CA PHE A 59 5.56 -15.09 6.50
C PHE A 59 4.70 -16.27 7.01
N PRO A 60 5.04 -16.89 8.15
CA PRO A 60 4.46 -18.17 8.58
C PRO A 60 2.94 -18.13 8.81
N ASP A 61 2.37 -16.96 9.06
CA ASP A 61 0.94 -16.71 9.26
C ASP A 61 0.21 -16.24 7.99
N TYR A 62 0.82 -16.39 6.80
CA TYR A 62 0.25 -15.91 5.53
C TYR A 62 -1.16 -16.45 5.23
N SER A 63 -1.51 -17.62 5.77
CA SER A 63 -2.85 -18.22 5.62
C SER A 63 -3.95 -17.35 6.23
N THR A 64 -3.61 -16.47 7.18
CA THR A 64 -4.54 -15.52 7.82
C THR A 64 -4.73 -14.23 7.01
N TYR A 65 -3.90 -13.98 5.98
CA TYR A 65 -3.89 -12.73 5.21
C TYR A 65 -5.02 -12.68 4.16
N ARG A 66 -6.27 -12.80 4.63
CA ARG A 66 -7.50 -12.75 3.82
C ARG A 66 -7.88 -11.29 3.53
N ILE A 67 -6.92 -10.53 3.02
CA ILE A 67 -7.03 -9.11 2.67
C ILE A 67 -6.70 -8.92 1.19
N LYS A 68 -7.21 -7.86 0.59
CA LYS A 68 -6.84 -7.43 -0.77
C LYS A 68 -6.14 -6.08 -0.69
N ILE A 69 -5.01 -5.98 -1.34
CA ILE A 69 -4.22 -4.76 -1.51
C ILE A 69 -4.16 -4.49 -3.00
N ASP A 70 -4.07 -3.23 -3.42
CA ASP A 70 -3.99 -2.92 -4.85
C ASP A 70 -2.64 -3.35 -5.45
N LEU A 71 -1.54 -2.81 -4.93
CA LEU A 71 -0.19 -3.19 -5.35
C LEU A 71 0.66 -3.68 -4.17
N LEU A 72 1.41 -4.75 -4.41
CA LEU A 72 2.33 -5.36 -3.46
C LEU A 72 3.76 -5.22 -3.95
N GLY A 73 4.55 -4.40 -3.25
CA GLY A 73 5.99 -4.37 -3.40
C GLY A 73 6.66 -5.48 -2.56
N ILE A 74 7.69 -6.09 -3.12
CA ILE A 74 8.52 -7.11 -2.47
C ILE A 74 9.97 -6.65 -2.61
N ILE A 75 10.68 -6.55 -1.50
CA ILE A 75 12.09 -6.20 -1.43
C ILE A 75 12.84 -7.38 -0.85
N LYS A 76 13.77 -7.95 -1.61
CA LYS A 76 14.61 -9.07 -1.14
C LYS A 76 15.91 -8.54 -0.55
N ARG A 77 16.05 -8.65 0.77
CA ARG A 77 17.27 -8.31 1.51
C ARG A 77 17.99 -9.57 1.95
N ARG A 78 19.04 -9.96 1.23
CA ARG A 78 19.88 -11.14 1.55
C ARG A 78 19.04 -12.42 1.68
N LYS A 79 18.62 -12.78 2.89
CA LYS A 79 17.86 -14.00 3.25
C LYS A 79 16.43 -13.69 3.72
N GLN A 80 15.98 -12.44 3.60
CA GLN A 80 14.68 -12.00 4.10
C GLN A 80 13.95 -11.20 3.03
N TYR A 81 12.63 -11.29 3.05
CA TYR A 81 11.74 -10.52 2.19
C TYR A 81 10.95 -9.50 3.01
N GLU A 82 10.89 -8.28 2.52
CA GLU A 82 10.08 -7.20 3.08
C GLU A 82 8.94 -6.88 2.12
N LEU A 83 7.75 -6.61 2.67
CA LEU A 83 6.59 -6.21 1.89
C LEU A 83 6.41 -4.69 1.93
N VAL A 84 5.89 -4.14 0.83
CA VAL A 84 5.42 -2.77 0.73
C VAL A 84 3.97 -2.80 0.26
N PHE A 85 3.07 -2.21 1.04
CA PHE A 85 1.67 -2.07 0.65
C PHE A 85 1.45 -0.73 -0.02
N ILE A 86 0.74 -0.73 -1.14
CA ILE A 86 0.34 0.48 -1.85
C ILE A 86 -1.16 0.35 -2.13
N GLU A 87 -1.95 1.18 -1.47
CA GLU A 87 -3.39 1.31 -1.67
C GLU A 87 -3.66 2.57 -2.49
N VAL A 88 -4.35 2.42 -3.61
CA VAL A 88 -4.59 3.44 -4.62
C VAL A 88 -6.06 3.83 -4.57
N LYS A 89 -6.33 5.13 -4.61
CA LYS A 89 -7.69 5.67 -4.75
C LYS A 89 -7.73 6.71 -5.85
N ASP A 90 -8.83 6.76 -6.59
CA ASP A 90 -9.07 7.81 -7.58
C ASP A 90 -9.65 9.10 -6.96
N GLY A 91 -10.37 8.95 -5.85
CA GLY A 91 -10.97 9.99 -5.01
C GLY A 91 -10.06 10.54 -3.92
N ALA A 92 -10.52 11.57 -3.21
CA ALA A 92 -9.81 12.11 -2.04
C ALA A 92 -9.64 11.05 -0.94
N LEU A 93 -8.45 10.98 -0.35
CA LEU A 93 -8.13 10.05 0.74
C LEU A 93 -8.94 10.41 2.00
N ASN A 94 -9.67 9.43 2.52
CA ASN A 94 -10.57 9.61 3.66
C ASN A 94 -10.21 8.65 4.81
N LEU A 95 -10.93 8.78 5.92
CA LEU A 95 -10.67 7.99 7.12
C LEU A 95 -10.94 6.49 6.94
N SER A 96 -11.90 6.10 6.08
CA SER A 96 -12.18 4.70 5.78
C SER A 96 -11.03 4.04 5.04
N HIS A 97 -10.45 4.71 4.03
CA HIS A 97 -9.27 4.22 3.32
C HIS A 97 -8.07 4.04 4.28
N LEU A 98 -7.85 5.03 5.17
CA LEU A 98 -6.81 4.95 6.18
C LEU A 98 -7.06 3.78 7.16
N ALA A 99 -8.28 3.64 7.67
CA ALA A 99 -8.65 2.59 8.60
C ALA A 99 -8.44 1.18 8.01
N GLN A 100 -8.84 0.99 6.75
CA GLN A 100 -8.61 -0.26 6.03
C GLN A 100 -7.11 -0.59 5.97
N LEU A 101 -6.29 0.32 5.44
CA LEU A 101 -4.86 0.07 5.28
C LEU A 101 -4.15 -0.07 6.64
N LEU A 102 -4.60 0.62 7.68
CA LEU A 102 -4.10 0.46 9.04
C LEU A 102 -4.34 -0.95 9.58
N VAL A 103 -5.56 -1.48 9.46
CA VAL A 103 -5.90 -2.83 9.92
C VAL A 103 -5.07 -3.86 9.17
N TYR A 104 -4.98 -3.72 7.85
CA TYR A 104 -4.16 -4.59 7.00
C TYR A 104 -2.68 -4.54 7.41
N SER A 105 -2.16 -3.34 7.69
CA SER A 105 -0.77 -3.16 8.08
C SER A 105 -0.48 -3.63 9.51
N LYS A 106 -1.47 -3.61 10.42
CA LYS A 106 -1.34 -4.21 11.76
C LYS A 106 -1.26 -5.74 11.69
N LEU A 107 -2.03 -6.34 10.78
CA LEU A 107 -2.02 -7.78 10.54
C LEU A 107 -0.68 -8.24 9.94
N VAL A 108 -0.28 -7.66 8.80
CA VAL A 108 0.85 -8.18 8.00
C VAL A 108 2.19 -7.52 8.36
N ARG A 109 2.15 -6.31 8.93
CA ARG A 109 3.34 -5.53 9.31
C ARG A 109 4.32 -5.33 8.14
N PRO A 110 3.90 -4.74 7.01
CA PRO A 110 4.80 -4.42 5.91
C PRO A 110 5.90 -3.44 6.35
N ALA A 111 7.02 -3.38 5.63
CA ALA A 111 8.10 -2.43 5.89
C ALA A 111 7.67 -1.00 5.58
N GLN A 112 6.84 -0.82 4.54
CA GLN A 112 6.24 0.45 4.17
C GLN A 112 4.78 0.23 3.75
N ALA A 113 3.91 1.19 4.07
CA ALA A 113 2.53 1.19 3.63
C ALA A 113 2.19 2.59 3.12
N VAL A 114 1.64 2.68 1.92
CA VAL A 114 1.36 3.94 1.23
C VAL A 114 -0.10 3.97 0.83
N LEU A 115 -0.80 5.02 1.23
CA LEU A 115 -2.13 5.36 0.74
C LEU A 115 -1.99 6.54 -0.23
N ILE A 116 -2.37 6.35 -1.49
CA ILE A 116 -2.08 7.29 -2.56
C ILE A 116 -3.31 7.63 -3.39
N SER A 117 -3.45 8.91 -3.75
CA SER A 117 -4.48 9.36 -4.68
C SER A 117 -4.02 10.58 -5.49
N PRO A 118 -4.49 10.75 -6.74
CA PRO A 118 -4.31 11.99 -7.49
C PRO A 118 -4.99 13.21 -6.84
N GLN A 119 -6.06 13.02 -6.08
CA GLN A 119 -6.77 14.10 -5.39
C GLN A 119 -6.14 14.49 -4.05
N GLY A 120 -5.24 13.66 -3.51
CA GLY A 120 -4.64 13.89 -2.20
C GLY A 120 -5.62 13.68 -1.05
N LEU A 121 -5.45 14.41 0.05
CA LEU A 121 -6.27 14.26 1.25
C LEU A 121 -7.65 14.90 1.11
N SER A 122 -8.67 14.27 1.68
CA SER A 122 -9.92 14.95 2.01
C SER A 122 -9.68 16.01 3.08
N THR A 123 -10.55 17.03 3.15
CA THR A 123 -10.46 18.09 4.16
C THR A 123 -10.41 17.52 5.57
N HIS A 124 -11.26 16.53 5.88
CA HIS A 124 -11.33 15.92 7.20
C HIS A 124 -10.04 15.17 7.58
N LEU A 125 -9.49 14.38 6.65
CA LEU A 125 -8.22 13.68 6.90
C LEU A 125 -7.04 14.66 7.00
N SER A 126 -7.06 15.73 6.20
CA SER A 126 -6.07 16.81 6.28
C SER A 126 -6.13 17.52 7.63
N ASP A 127 -7.32 17.81 8.16
CA ASP A 127 -7.46 18.42 9.48
C ASP A 127 -6.83 17.54 10.57
N ILE A 128 -7.11 16.24 10.56
CA ILE A 128 -6.54 15.30 11.54
C ILE A 128 -5.00 15.32 11.51
N VAL A 129 -4.42 15.19 10.32
CA VAL A 129 -2.97 14.95 10.16
C VAL A 129 -2.17 16.26 10.16
N ASN A 130 -2.62 17.25 9.39
CA ASN A 130 -1.85 18.48 9.16
C ASN A 130 -2.20 19.60 10.14
N LYS A 131 -3.46 19.70 10.59
CA LYS A 131 -3.91 20.78 11.49
C LYS A 131 -3.84 20.37 12.96
N TYR A 132 -4.30 19.18 13.29
CA TYR A 132 -4.32 18.66 14.67
C TYR A 132 -3.16 17.73 15.00
N HIS A 133 -2.27 17.45 14.03
CA HIS A 133 -1.04 16.68 14.22
C HIS A 133 -1.25 15.30 14.87
N ARG A 134 -2.38 14.64 14.61
CA ARG A 134 -2.69 13.29 15.09
C ARG A 134 -1.94 12.22 14.29
N MET A 135 -0.62 12.35 14.25
CA MET A 135 0.30 11.44 13.54
C MET A 135 0.32 10.04 14.15
N ASP A 136 -0.15 9.89 15.39
CA ASP A 136 -0.39 8.60 16.05
C ASP A 136 -1.45 7.77 15.31
N MET A 137 -2.43 8.42 14.67
CA MET A 137 -3.46 7.72 13.90
C MET A 137 -2.91 6.99 12.67
N LEU A 138 -1.71 7.35 12.21
CA LEU A 138 -1.07 6.69 11.06
C LEU A 138 -0.27 5.45 11.48
N GLU A 139 -0.04 5.22 12.78
CA GLU A 139 0.89 4.22 13.27
C GLU A 139 0.26 2.83 13.39
N TYR A 140 0.78 1.86 12.63
CA TYR A 140 0.34 0.47 12.70
C TYR A 140 1.24 -0.37 13.61
N VAL A 141 2.55 -0.13 13.63
CA VAL A 141 3.53 -0.72 14.54
C VAL A 141 4.51 0.38 14.97
N SER A 142 5.17 0.22 16.12
CA SER A 142 6.18 1.18 16.60
C SER A 142 7.11 1.63 15.47
N ASN A 143 7.19 2.95 15.26
CA ASN A 143 8.00 3.61 14.22
C ASN A 143 7.62 3.31 12.77
N ARG A 144 6.44 2.71 12.53
CA ARG A 144 5.92 2.45 11.18
C ARG A 144 4.53 3.05 11.00
N LYS A 145 4.47 4.01 10.07
CA LYS A 145 3.27 4.80 9.79
C LYS A 145 2.81 4.60 8.34
N ILE A 146 1.51 4.74 8.12
CA ILE A 146 0.95 4.89 6.78
C ILE A 146 1.45 6.20 6.19
N GLN A 147 2.09 6.13 5.03
CA GLN A 147 2.46 7.30 4.24
C GLN A 147 1.26 7.75 3.41
N LEU A 148 0.79 8.97 3.63
CA LEU A 148 -0.24 9.58 2.80
C LEU A 148 0.43 10.35 1.66
N SER A 149 0.12 10.00 0.41
CA SER A 149 0.78 10.55 -0.77
C SER A 149 -0.23 11.11 -1.78
N LYS A 150 0.16 12.19 -2.46
CA LYS A 150 -0.55 12.68 -3.65
C LYS A 150 0.18 12.23 -4.91
N TRP A 151 -0.55 11.66 -5.86
CA TRP A 151 -0.02 11.31 -7.17
C TRP A 151 -0.11 12.50 -8.13
N ASP A 152 1.01 12.92 -8.71
CA ASP A 152 1.05 13.87 -9.79
C ASP A 152 0.88 13.14 -11.14
N ARG A 153 -0.27 13.31 -11.78
CA ARG A 153 -0.57 12.68 -13.08
C ARG A 153 0.30 13.21 -14.23
N TYR A 154 0.81 14.43 -14.13
CA TYR A 154 1.66 15.02 -15.17
C TYR A 154 3.09 14.52 -15.06
N ARG A 155 3.62 14.45 -13.82
CA ARG A 155 4.97 13.94 -13.56
C ARG A 155 5.06 12.42 -13.55
N GLY A 156 3.95 11.74 -13.27
CA GLY A 156 3.93 10.30 -13.04
C GLY A 156 4.72 9.90 -11.79
N ALA A 157 4.59 10.68 -10.71
CA ALA A 157 5.34 10.49 -9.47
C ALA A 157 4.53 10.97 -8.25
N ILE A 158 4.94 10.56 -7.04
CA ILE A 158 4.41 11.20 -5.81
C ILE A 158 4.93 12.63 -5.69
N PHE A 159 4.11 13.53 -5.14
CA PHE A 159 4.63 14.79 -4.60
C PHE A 159 5.51 14.48 -3.39
N ILE A 160 6.76 14.96 -3.43
CA ILE A 160 7.73 14.89 -2.33
C ILE A 160 7.76 16.25 -1.64
#